data_AF-E1YFF7-F1
#
_entry.id   AF-E1YFF7-F1
#
_cell.length_a   1.000
_cell.length_b   1.000
_cell.length_c   1.000
_cell.angle_alpha   90.00
_cell.angle_beta   90.00
_cell.angle_gamma   90.00
#
_symmetry.space_group_name_H-M   'P 1'
#
loop_
_entity.id
_entity.type
_entity.pdbx_description
1 polymer ?
#
loop_
_entity_poly.entity_id
_entity_poly.type
_entity_poly.pdbx_seq_one_letter_code
_entity_poly.pdbx_strand_id
1 'polypeptide(L)'
;MTAVIGKNGVGKSTLFDAFGFLADALKSGVEEACDSRGRGGFKRIRAQGQKEPIEFEIYYKEDGNARPITYEIAIDMDSSGRPFVLKERLRQRRKGQKHGWPFSFLVLNSGKRGCLERRSGRSSNR
;
A
#
# COMPACT_ATOMS: atom_id res chain seq x y z
N MET A 1 8.10 -6.68 20.90
CA MET A 1 9.04 -5.55 20.78
C MET A 1 9.94 -5.83 19.59
N THR A 2 10.00 -4.95 18.60
CA THR A 2 10.82 -5.11 17.39
C THR A 2 11.86 -4.00 17.37
N ALA A 3 13.14 -4.34 17.17
CA ALA A 3 14.24 -3.38 17.14
C ALA A 3 14.91 -3.37 15.76
N VAL A 4 15.18 -2.18 15.22
CA VAL A 4 15.91 -1.99 13.96
C VAL A 4 17.31 -1.45 14.28
N ILE A 5 18.34 -2.26 14.07
CA ILE A 5 19.74 -1.95 14.43
C ILE A 5 20.57 -1.72 13.16
N GLY A 6 21.48 -0.74 13.20
CA GLY A 6 22.32 -0.35 12.06
C GLY A 6 23.23 0.84 12.39
N LYS A 7 24.14 1.23 11.50
CA LYS A 7 24.99 2.42 11.70
C LYS A 7 24.15 3.72 11.68
N ASN A 8 24.70 4.83 12.18
CA ASN A 8 24.07 6.15 12.06
C ASN A 8 24.07 6.59 10.59
N GLY A 9 23.02 7.31 10.16
CA GLY A 9 22.92 7.84 8.79
C GLY A 9 22.51 6.84 7.71
N VAL A 10 22.26 5.56 8.03
CA VAL A 10 21.85 4.54 7.03
C VAL A 10 20.36 4.59 6.63
N GLY A 11 19.63 5.64 7.03
CA GLY A 11 18.21 5.81 6.66
C GLY A 11 17.21 5.05 7.54
N LYS A 12 17.59 4.61 8.75
CA LYS A 12 16.66 3.94 9.69
C LYS A 12 15.42 4.80 9.98
N SER A 13 15.62 6.09 10.27
CA SER A 13 14.51 7.02 10.51
C SER A 13 13.62 7.19 9.27
N THR A 14 14.23 7.22 8.07
CA THR A 14 13.50 7.29 6.80
C THR A 14 12.60 6.09 6.58
N LEU A 15 13.05 4.88 6.92
CA LEU A 15 12.23 3.68 6.84
C LEU A 15 11.02 3.75 7.77
N PHE A 16 11.21 4.19 9.02
CA PHE A 16 10.10 4.35 9.96
C PHE A 16 9.13 5.45 9.54
N ASP A 17 9.63 6.55 8.96
CA ASP A 17 8.76 7.59 8.45
C ASP A 17 7.95 7.11 7.24
N ALA A 18 8.51 6.29 6.36
CA ALA A 18 7.79 5.68 5.24
C ALA A 18 6.62 4.79 5.72
N PHE A 19 6.85 3.94 6.72
CA PHE A 19 5.77 3.16 7.34
C PHE A 19 4.77 4.04 8.10
N GLY A 20 5.24 5.10 8.77
CA GLY A 20 4.39 6.07 9.43
C GLY A 20 3.48 6.80 8.44
N PHE A 21 4.01 7.19 7.28
CA PHE A 21 3.26 7.81 6.19
C PHE A 21 2.18 6.88 5.66
N LEU A 22 2.54 5.62 5.39
CA LEU A 22 1.59 4.62 4.95
C LEU A 22 0.46 4.41 5.97
N ALA A 23 0.79 4.32 7.26
CA ALA A 23 -0.20 4.16 8.33
C ALA A 23 -1.16 5.36 8.40
N ASP A 24 -0.62 6.58 8.29
CA ASP A 24 -1.43 7.80 8.27
C ASP A 24 -2.33 7.83 7.01
N ALA A 25 -1.80 7.43 5.83
CA ALA A 25 -2.54 7.40 4.57
C ALA A 25 -3.71 6.40 4.60
N LEU A 26 -3.52 5.24 5.24
CA LEU A 26 -4.57 4.24 5.43
C LEU A 26 -5.63 4.67 6.46
N LYS A 27 -5.25 5.50 7.44
CA LYS A 27 -6.14 5.90 8.54
C LYS A 27 -6.96 7.14 8.23
N SER A 28 -6.31 8.18 7.71
CA SER A 28 -6.90 9.50 7.48
C SER A 28 -7.01 9.88 6.01
N GLY A 29 -6.41 9.09 5.10
CA GLY A 29 -6.32 9.40 3.68
C GLY A 29 -5.01 10.09 3.30
N VAL A 30 -4.71 10.07 2.00
CA VAL A 30 -3.40 10.51 1.47
C VAL A 30 -3.16 12.02 1.60
N GLU A 31 -4.20 12.84 1.56
CA GLU A 31 -4.10 14.29 1.68
C GLU A 31 -3.62 14.68 3.08
N GLU A 32 -4.34 14.26 4.12
CA GLU A 32 -3.95 14.50 5.50
C GLU A 32 -2.58 13.87 5.84
N ALA A 33 -2.28 12.68 5.30
CA ALA A 33 -1.01 12.00 5.55
C ALA A 33 0.20 12.74 4.95
N CYS A 34 0.01 13.48 3.85
CA CYS A 34 1.06 14.30 3.24
C CYS A 34 1.42 15.52 4.10
N ASP A 35 0.46 16.05 4.85
CA ASP A 35 0.66 17.23 5.70
C ASP A 35 0.96 16.86 7.16
N SER A 36 0.62 15.65 7.58
CA SER A 36 0.85 15.18 8.94
C SER A 36 2.33 15.14 9.32
N ARG A 37 2.60 15.24 10.63
CA ARG A 37 3.94 15.11 11.23
C ARG A 37 5.01 16.05 10.65
N GLY A 38 4.61 17.18 10.08
CA GLY A 38 5.53 18.19 9.54
C GLY A 38 6.15 17.83 8.19
N ARG A 39 5.58 16.86 7.46
CA ARG A 39 6.07 16.43 6.14
C ARG A 39 5.95 17.53 5.08
N GLY A 40 4.94 18.39 5.19
CA GLY A 40 4.81 19.61 4.38
C GLY A 40 4.42 19.33 2.93
N GLY A 41 3.59 18.31 2.70
CA GLY A 41 2.94 18.03 1.43
C GLY A 41 3.65 16.98 0.56
N PHE A 42 2.93 16.51 -0.47
CA PHE A 42 3.36 15.41 -1.33
C PHE A 42 4.72 15.66 -2.03
N LYS A 43 4.98 16.91 -2.46
CA LYS A 43 6.22 17.27 -3.16
C LYS A 43 7.47 17.12 -2.29
N ARG A 44 7.33 17.20 -0.96
CA ARG A 44 8.45 17.06 -0.01
C ARG A 44 8.74 15.61 0.35
N ILE A 45 7.71 14.77 0.38
CA ILE A 45 7.86 13.33 0.66
C ILE A 45 8.31 12.56 -0.58
N ARG A 46 7.99 13.04 -1.79
CA ARG A 46 8.49 12.46 -3.02
C ARG A 46 9.99 12.71 -3.17
N ALA A 47 10.71 11.70 -3.63
CA ALA A 47 12.13 11.81 -3.89
C ALA A 47 12.44 13.01 -4.83
N GLN A 48 13.47 13.77 -4.48
CA GLN A 48 13.82 14.99 -5.20
C GLN A 48 14.16 14.68 -6.67
N GLY A 49 13.63 15.48 -7.58
CA GLY A 49 13.82 15.30 -9.02
C GLY A 49 12.94 14.21 -9.66
N GLN A 50 12.22 13.41 -8.86
CA GLN A 50 11.29 12.42 -9.37
C GLN A 50 9.93 13.05 -9.69
N LYS A 51 9.32 12.58 -10.78
CA LYS A 51 7.95 12.91 -11.18
C LYS A 51 6.99 11.74 -11.04
N GLU A 52 7.54 10.53 -10.88
CA GLU A 52 6.76 9.31 -10.75
C GLU A 52 5.96 9.27 -9.44
N PRO A 53 4.89 8.46 -9.38
CA PRO A 53 4.14 8.21 -8.17
C PRO A 53 5.00 7.63 -7.04
N ILE A 54 4.56 7.84 -5.80
CA ILE A 54 5.10 7.11 -4.66
C ILE A 54 4.39 5.75 -4.61
N GLU A 55 5.16 4.67 -4.72
CA GLU A 55 4.63 3.31 -4.72
C GLU A 55 5.10 2.52 -3.50
N PHE A 56 4.16 1.79 -2.88
CA PHE A 56 4.44 0.82 -1.84
C PHE A 56 3.96 -0.56 -2.30
N GLU A 57 4.81 -1.57 -2.14
CA GLU A 57 4.44 -2.98 -2.25
C GLU A 57 4.76 -3.68 -0.93
N ILE A 58 3.73 -4.25 -0.31
CA ILE A 58 3.85 -4.89 1.00
C ILE A 58 3.40 -6.33 0.86
N TYR A 59 4.32 -7.22 1.16
CA TYR A 59 4.07 -8.64 1.25
C TYR A 59 4.00 -9.05 2.71
N TYR A 60 2.82 -9.48 3.18
CA TYR A 60 2.62 -9.87 4.56
C TYR A 60 1.75 -11.12 4.69
N LYS A 61 1.81 -11.77 5.86
CA LYS A 61 0.95 -12.89 6.28
C LYS A 61 0.38 -12.53 7.65
N GLU A 62 -0.92 -12.75 7.86
CA GLU A 62 -1.57 -12.51 9.17
C GLU A 62 -0.98 -13.44 10.25
N ASP A 63 -0.82 -14.73 9.92
CA ASP A 63 -0.24 -15.76 10.79
C ASP A 63 0.77 -16.62 10.02
N GLY A 64 1.58 -17.41 10.73
CA GLY A 64 2.59 -18.29 10.12
C GLY A 64 2.04 -19.24 9.05
N ASN A 65 0.78 -19.65 9.18
CA ASN A 65 0.08 -20.50 8.22
C ASN A 65 -0.94 -19.76 7.33
N ALA A 66 -1.09 -18.44 7.53
CA ALA A 66 -1.98 -17.62 6.72
C ALA A 66 -1.44 -17.43 5.30
N ARG A 67 -2.36 -17.19 4.38
CA ARG A 67 -2.02 -16.91 2.98
C ARG A 67 -1.36 -15.55 2.87
N PRO A 68 -0.26 -15.44 2.13
CA PRO A 68 0.33 -14.14 1.91
C PRO A 68 -0.61 -13.25 1.11
N ILE A 69 -0.65 -12.00 1.51
CA ILE A 69 -1.36 -10.91 0.86
C ILE A 69 -0.29 -9.95 0.34
N THR A 70 -0.41 -9.56 -0.93
CA THR A 70 0.36 -8.47 -1.51
C THR A 70 -0.55 -7.25 -1.60
N TYR A 71 -0.23 -6.23 -0.81
CA TYR A 71 -0.86 -4.92 -0.87
C TYR A 71 0.01 -3.99 -1.70
N GLU A 72 -0.60 -3.29 -2.64
CA GLU A 72 0.05 -2.29 -3.47
C GLU A 72 -0.74 -0.99 -3.42
N ILE A 73 -0.04 0.12 -3.25
CA ILE A 73 -0.63 1.46 -3.36
C ILE A 73 0.33 2.38 -4.12
N ALA A 74 -0.22 3.14 -5.06
CA ALA A 74 0.46 4.20 -5.78
C ALA A 74 -0.28 5.52 -5.52
N ILE A 75 0.47 6.55 -5.14
CA ILE A 75 -0.04 7.87 -4.78
C ILE A 75 0.64 8.90 -5.68
N ASP A 76 -0.14 9.80 -6.25
CA ASP A 76 0.36 10.88 -7.09
C ASP A 76 -0.42 12.17 -6.85
N MET A 77 -0.05 13.27 -7.52
CA MET A 77 -0.79 14.53 -7.49
C MET A 77 -1.61 14.73 -8.76
N ASP A 78 -2.81 15.30 -8.62
CA ASP A 78 -3.61 15.74 -9.75
C ASP A 78 -3.06 17.06 -10.35
N SER A 79 -3.72 17.55 -11.40
CA SER A 79 -3.36 18.81 -12.05
C SER A 79 -3.52 20.05 -11.15
N SER A 80 -4.29 19.96 -10.07
CA SER A 80 -4.44 21.01 -9.06
C SER A 80 -3.36 20.95 -7.98
N GLY A 81 -2.51 19.92 -8.00
CA GLY A 81 -1.47 19.67 -7.00
C GLY A 81 -1.98 18.95 -5.75
N ARG A 82 -3.21 18.42 -5.77
CA ARG A 82 -3.77 17.66 -4.65
C ARG A 82 -3.35 16.19 -4.75
N PRO A 83 -2.84 15.58 -3.66
CA PRO A 83 -2.48 14.17 -3.65
C PRO A 83 -3.73 13.29 -3.72
N PHE A 84 -3.66 12.23 -4.52
CA PHE A 84 -4.71 11.23 -4.67
C PHE A 84 -4.14 9.82 -4.80
N VAL A 85 -4.96 8.81 -4.48
CA VAL A 85 -4.61 7.40 -4.71
C VAL A 85 -4.78 7.10 -6.19
N LEU A 86 -3.65 6.99 -6.89
CA LEU A 86 -3.61 6.63 -8.31
C LEU A 86 -4.05 5.18 -8.51
N LYS A 87 -3.56 4.27 -7.66
CA LYS A 87 -3.88 2.85 -7.72
C LYS A 87 -3.82 2.24 -6.33
N GLU A 88 -4.78 1.38 -6.01
CA GLU A 88 -4.72 0.53 -4.83
C GLU A 88 -5.15 -0.88 -5.20
N ARG A 89 -4.35 -1.88 -4.81
CA ARG A 89 -4.60 -3.27 -5.17
C ARG A 89 -4.25 -4.22 -4.04
N LEU A 90 -5.16 -5.14 -3.74
CA LEU A 90 -4.88 -6.30 -2.91
C LEU A 90 -4.90 -7.59 -3.74
N ARG A 91 -3.82 -8.35 -3.65
CA ARG A 91 -3.65 -9.65 -4.31
C ARG A 91 -3.52 -10.76 -3.28
N GLN A 92 -4.26 -11.85 -3.45
CA GLN A 92 -4.15 -13.05 -2.62
C GLN A 92 -4.14 -14.32 -3.48
N ARG A 93 -3.29 -15.29 -3.14
CA ARG A 93 -3.23 -16.61 -3.82
C ARG A 93 -4.27 -17.61 -3.26
N ARG A 94 -5.02 -18.27 -4.14
CA ARG A 94 -6.08 -19.26 -3.78
C ARG A 94 -5.51 -20.60 -3.26
N LYS A 95 -6.35 -21.39 -2.55
CA LYS A 95 -5.97 -22.74 -2.05
C LYS A 95 -5.74 -23.66 -3.24
N GLY A 96 -4.58 -24.32 -3.30
CA GLY A 96 -4.27 -25.29 -4.35
C GLY A 96 -3.72 -24.70 -5.67
N GLN A 97 -3.64 -23.38 -5.83
CA GLN A 97 -2.97 -22.80 -7.01
C GLN A 97 -1.45 -22.78 -6.82
N LYS A 98 -0.78 -23.71 -7.50
CA LYS A 98 0.69 -23.76 -7.62
C LYS A 98 1.22 -22.86 -8.76
N HIS A 99 0.37 -22.52 -9.74
CA HIS A 99 0.70 -21.72 -10.94
C HIS A 99 -0.44 -20.71 -11.25
N GLY A 100 -0.12 -19.58 -11.90
CA GLY A 100 -1.08 -18.56 -12.34
C GLY A 100 -0.95 -17.19 -11.67
N TRP A 101 -1.74 -16.21 -12.14
CA TRP A 101 -1.74 -14.83 -11.64
C TRP A 101 -2.54 -14.72 -10.33
N PRO A 102 -2.02 -14.05 -9.29
CA PRO A 102 -2.73 -13.84 -8.03
C PRO A 102 -4.09 -13.14 -8.23
N PHE A 103 -5.11 -13.57 -7.50
CA PHE A 103 -6.44 -12.98 -7.61
C PHE A 103 -6.44 -11.58 -6.97
N SER A 104 -6.81 -10.56 -7.74
CA SER A 104 -7.01 -9.21 -7.22
C SER A 104 -8.45 -9.05 -6.76
N PHE A 105 -8.69 -8.83 -5.47
CA PHE A 105 -10.05 -8.68 -4.94
C PHE A 105 -10.44 -7.22 -4.66
N LEU A 106 -9.46 -6.33 -4.57
CA LEU A 106 -9.67 -4.88 -4.57
C LEU A 106 -8.79 -4.29 -5.66
N VAL A 107 -9.38 -3.48 -6.54
CA VAL A 107 -8.68 -2.63 -7.49
C VAL A 107 -9.36 -1.26 -7.48
N LEU A 108 -8.67 -0.26 -6.97
CA LEU A 108 -9.08 1.14 -7.06
C LEU A 108 -8.14 1.83 -8.04
N ASN A 109 -8.69 2.51 -9.04
CA ASN A 109 -7.93 3.34 -9.96
C ASN A 109 -8.47 4.78 -9.88
N SER A 110 -7.59 5.74 -9.62
CA SER A 110 -7.90 7.17 -9.63
C SER A 110 -9.14 7.54 -8.77
N GLY A 111 -9.25 6.97 -7.58
CA GLY A 111 -10.38 7.19 -6.67
C GLY A 111 -11.73 6.58 -7.11
N LYS A 112 -11.82 5.95 -8.30
CA LYS A 112 -13.03 5.24 -8.74
C LYS A 112 -12.98 3.80 -8.26
N ARG A 113 -13.97 3.40 -7.46
CA ARG A 113 -14.08 2.05 -6.90
C ARG A 113 -14.53 1.05 -7.96
N GLY A 114 -13.62 0.17 -8.40
CA GLY A 114 -13.97 -1.09 -9.03
C GLY A 114 -14.07 -2.18 -7.96
N CYS A 115 -15.23 -2.29 -7.30
CA CYS A 115 -15.47 -3.42 -6.39
C CYS A 115 -15.62 -4.70 -7.21
N LEU A 116 -14.59 -5.55 -7.25
CA LEU A 116 -14.75 -6.93 -7.72
C LEU A 116 -15.23 -7.78 -6.55
N GLU A 117 -16.54 -8.01 -6.48
CA GLU A 117 -17.20 -8.71 -5.39
C GLU A 117 -16.60 -10.10 -5.15
N ARG A 118 -16.36 -10.43 -3.88
CA ARG A 118 -16.03 -11.77 -3.40
C ARG A 118 -17.16 -12.73 -3.83
N ARG A 119 -16.99 -13.47 -4.92
CA ARG A 119 -17.69 -14.75 -5.06
C ARG A 119 -17.09 -15.73 -4.06
N SER A 120 -17.68 -15.77 -2.86
CA SER A 120 -17.43 -16.82 -1.89
C SER A 120 -17.71 -18.16 -2.58
N GLY A 121 -16.65 -18.93 -2.81
CA GLY A 121 -16.80 -20.32 -3.21
C GLY A 121 -17.45 -21.06 -2.04
N ARG A 122 -18.78 -21.25 -2.09
CA ARG A 122 -19.46 -22.26 -1.30
C ARG A 122 -18.84 -23.61 -1.66
N SER A 123 -18.01 -24.12 -0.77
CA SER A 123 -17.62 -25.53 -0.78
C SER A 123 -18.84 -26.33 -0.33
N SER A 124 -19.68 -26.69 -1.28
CA SER A 124 -20.68 -27.74 -1.14
C SER A 124 -19.94 -29.07 -1.32
N ASN A 125 -19.55 -29.72 -0.21
CA ASN A 125 -19.25 -31.15 -0.23
C ASN A 125 -20.54 -31.89 0.11
N ARG A 126 -21.15 -32.49 -0.91
CA ARG A 126 -21.86 -33.78 -0.78
C ARG A 126 -20.85 -34.86 -1.15
#